data_AF-A0A524F9C1-F1
#
_entry.id   AF-A0A524F9C1-F1
#
_cell.length_a   1.000
_cell.length_b   1.000
_cell.length_c   1.000
_cell.angle_alpha   90.00
_cell.angle_beta   90.00
_cell.angle_gamma   90.00
#
_symmetry.space_group_name_H-M   'P 1'
#
loop_
_entity.id
_entity.type
_entity.pdbx_description
1 polymer ?
#
loop_
_entity_poly.entity_id
_entity_poly.type
_entity_poly.pdbx_seq_one_letter_code
_entity_poly.pdbx_strand_id
1 'polypeptide(L)'
;MKIPKQEQEAPDKNFTGHVRNFILDMVKLKQKKLHYVKTSRTTEELEKNLSDRVHLSDLELTEDLKNNEKNMLRDLINEGNFIPICIFNEEGHITSLSMGIYGKIHEHIHFPYLRNLSISYKVSEHINFVCKHKSSLKVLKLIKEDLEEIPKLSDFIHLEELDLSRNKIENVNWFGDLPHLWYLNVSKNQITSLKGFNELIGCLNIEEIDLSGNYISELYGFEPLRHFPNLKTINLKCNKIKNLNIIHDIPKLKRLELANNQIEQITAIKNLSNVKIIDLSNWSKSSTDCHNQNEITKIENLYNLPNLSEIQVKGNPIIYFSGIENLPNLETICCIQKEFLPKNFIQDWKLYFKNLGFKFYWPQDGSNSLLIMKPEITPLKFKINEFLSLKLDSDTGETIIRVDGKNFMICKSLLLQIPTDNIYTFNEIQSIDELEDIIEFYDQDYEISPETEFRGHCSNLQAWYENDYDTRILVKHIAFPLLKKLTEAGDSLAKKVFKEEIASRYASGFPTVVEYLKNEGYLNYLTENELKSLNIE
;
A
#
# COMPACT_ATOMS: atom_id res chain seq x y z
N MET A 1 -10.14 44.06 -47.04
CA MET A 1 -10.38 44.23 -45.58
C MET A 1 -9.24 43.54 -44.85
N LYS A 2 -8.47 44.27 -44.03
CA LYS A 2 -7.44 43.70 -43.17
C LYS A 2 -8.13 43.00 -41.99
N ILE A 3 -7.81 41.73 -41.78
CA ILE A 3 -8.17 40.97 -40.57
C ILE A 3 -6.89 40.81 -39.75
N PRO A 4 -6.93 40.95 -38.41
CA PRO A 4 -5.74 41.18 -37.59
C PRO A 4 -4.88 39.92 -37.41
N LYS A 5 -3.59 40.14 -37.16
CA LYS A 5 -2.66 39.13 -36.65
C LYS A 5 -3.20 38.58 -35.32
N GLN A 6 -3.53 37.29 -35.26
CA GLN A 6 -3.58 36.57 -34.01
C GLN A 6 -2.15 36.13 -33.66
N GLU A 7 -1.72 36.54 -32.49
CA GLU A 7 -0.49 36.14 -31.84
C GLU A 7 -0.46 34.63 -31.64
N GLN A 8 0.75 34.08 -31.69
CA GLN A 8 1.07 32.71 -31.34
C GLN A 8 0.64 32.45 -29.88
N GLU A 9 -0.46 31.72 -29.68
CA GLU A 9 -0.70 31.02 -28.43
C GLU A 9 -0.06 29.63 -28.50
N ALA A 10 0.85 29.39 -27.57
CA ALA A 10 1.47 28.11 -27.24
C ALA A 10 0.43 26.98 -27.05
N PRO A 11 0.82 25.70 -27.23
CA PRO A 11 -0.11 24.58 -27.25
C PRO A 11 -0.94 24.49 -25.96
N ASP A 12 -2.25 24.46 -26.19
CA ASP A 12 -3.36 24.07 -25.34
C ASP A 12 -3.12 23.97 -23.82
N LYS A 13 -3.36 25.09 -23.13
CA LYS A 13 -3.45 25.20 -21.66
C LYS A 13 -4.71 24.55 -21.05
N ASN A 14 -5.45 23.73 -21.79
CA ASN A 14 -6.57 22.92 -21.25
C ASN A 14 -6.20 21.46 -20.98
N PHE A 15 -4.93 21.18 -20.67
CA PHE A 15 -4.55 19.99 -19.90
C PHE A 15 -5.16 20.12 -18.50
N THR A 16 -6.39 19.63 -18.32
CA THR A 16 -7.07 19.65 -17.03
C THR A 16 -6.21 18.87 -16.05
N GLY A 17 -5.85 19.48 -14.91
CA GLY A 17 -5.00 18.86 -13.89
C GLY A 17 -5.49 17.49 -13.38
N HIS A 18 -6.67 17.03 -13.79
CA HIS A 18 -7.24 15.71 -13.51
C HIS A 18 -6.50 14.58 -14.23
N VAL A 19 -6.11 14.69 -15.51
CA VAL A 19 -5.37 13.61 -16.20
C VAL A 19 -3.95 13.48 -15.63
N ARG A 20 -3.31 14.62 -15.36
CA ARG A 20 -2.02 14.69 -14.66
C ARG A 20 -2.10 14.07 -13.26
N ASN A 21 -3.06 14.49 -12.44
CA ASN A 21 -3.24 13.95 -11.10
C ASN A 21 -3.61 12.47 -11.16
N PHE A 22 -4.35 12.02 -12.16
CA PHE A 22 -4.68 10.60 -12.36
C PHE A 22 -3.45 9.78 -12.72
N ILE A 23 -2.57 10.25 -13.62
CA ILE A 23 -1.29 9.58 -13.93
C ILE A 23 -0.40 9.57 -12.68
N LEU A 24 -0.32 10.69 -11.95
CA LEU A 24 0.44 10.77 -10.69
C LEU A 24 -0.15 9.89 -9.59
N ASP A 25 -1.47 9.78 -9.48
CA ASP A 25 -2.16 8.95 -8.50
C ASP A 25 -2.04 7.47 -8.88
N MET A 26 -2.08 7.11 -10.16
CA MET A 26 -1.76 5.77 -10.66
C MET A 26 -0.32 5.40 -10.35
N VAL A 27 0.61 6.31 -10.60
CA VAL A 27 2.04 6.14 -10.26
C VAL A 27 2.22 5.98 -8.75
N LYS A 28 1.58 6.82 -7.94
CA LYS A 28 1.61 6.75 -6.46
C LYS A 28 0.90 5.50 -5.92
N LEU A 29 -0.19 5.05 -6.53
CA LEU A 29 -0.91 3.81 -6.21
C LEU A 29 -0.07 2.57 -6.57
N LYS A 30 0.67 2.62 -7.69
CA LYS A 30 1.62 1.57 -8.09
C LYS A 30 2.86 1.57 -7.19
N GLN A 31 3.37 2.74 -6.78
CA GLN A 31 4.43 2.90 -5.77
C GLN A 31 3.99 2.38 -4.38
N LYS A 32 2.73 2.65 -3.96
CA LYS A 32 2.15 2.10 -2.71
C LYS A 32 1.97 0.58 -2.73
N LYS A 33 1.77 -0.03 -3.91
CA LYS A 33 1.68 -1.50 -4.05
C LYS A 33 3.05 -2.18 -4.07
N LEU A 34 4.11 -1.53 -4.59
CA LEU A 34 5.47 -2.06 -4.52
C LEU A 34 6.06 -2.05 -3.09
N HIS A 35 5.51 -1.23 -2.19
CA HIS A 35 5.88 -1.25 -0.77
C HIS A 35 5.30 -2.43 0.02
N TYR A 36 4.45 -3.27 -0.59
CA TYR A 36 3.77 -4.37 0.11
C TYR A 36 4.25 -5.78 -0.27
N VAL A 37 5.34 -5.89 -1.04
CA VAL A 37 6.07 -7.16 -1.24
C VAL A 37 7.56 -6.93 -0.96
N LYS A 38 7.86 -6.62 0.30
CA LYS A 38 9.17 -6.81 0.94
C LYS A 38 8.99 -6.86 2.45
N THR A 39 8.22 -7.85 2.92
CA THR A 39 8.21 -8.25 4.33
C THR A 39 8.39 -9.75 4.45
N SER A 40 9.62 -10.19 4.18
CA SER A 40 10.20 -11.39 4.78
C SER A 40 11.72 -11.37 4.61
N ARG A 41 12.33 -10.24 4.97
CA ARG A 41 13.62 -10.30 5.67
C ARG A 41 13.42 -9.52 6.94
N THR A 42 13.39 -10.23 8.06
CA THR A 42 13.25 -9.64 9.37
C THR A 42 14.36 -8.63 9.58
N THR A 43 14.09 -7.58 10.35
CA THR A 43 15.14 -6.72 10.93
C THR A 43 16.18 -7.57 11.71
N GLU A 44 15.79 -8.77 12.16
CA GLU A 44 16.68 -9.80 12.71
C GLU A 44 17.65 -10.42 11.68
N GLU A 45 17.35 -10.43 10.37
CA GLU A 45 18.27 -10.83 9.31
C GLU A 45 19.25 -9.71 8.91
N LEU A 46 18.86 -8.44 9.05
CA LEU A 46 19.80 -7.31 8.95
C LEU A 46 20.73 -7.25 10.18
N GLU A 47 20.23 -7.60 11.38
CA GLU A 47 21.07 -7.82 12.56
C GLU A 47 21.95 -9.08 12.44
N LYS A 48 21.53 -10.13 11.71
CA LYS A 48 22.35 -11.33 11.45
C LYS A 48 23.41 -11.13 10.36
N ASN A 49 23.18 -10.23 9.40
CA ASN A 49 24.13 -9.91 8.32
C ASN A 49 25.15 -8.82 8.71
N LEU A 50 25.39 -8.62 10.01
CA LEU A 50 26.52 -7.85 10.56
C LEU A 50 27.92 -8.42 10.22
N SER A 51 28.05 -9.26 9.18
CA SER A 51 29.33 -9.72 8.65
C SER A 51 29.97 -8.73 7.68
N ASP A 52 29.20 -7.82 7.08
CA ASP A 52 29.74 -6.76 6.24
C ASP A 52 30.10 -5.55 7.12
N ARG A 53 31.17 -5.75 7.90
CA ARG A 53 31.81 -4.71 8.70
C ARG A 53 32.37 -3.65 7.74
N VAL A 54 31.67 -2.54 7.58
CA VAL A 54 32.32 -1.30 7.12
C VAL A 54 33.15 -0.82 8.30
N HIS A 55 34.47 -1.04 8.23
CA HIS A 55 35.39 -0.62 9.27
C HIS A 55 35.49 0.91 9.29
N LEU A 56 35.84 1.50 10.43
CA LEU A 56 36.18 2.94 10.58
C LEU A 56 37.21 3.45 9.55
N SER A 57 37.95 2.54 8.89
CA SER A 57 38.87 2.83 7.79
C SER A 57 38.20 3.08 6.44
N ASP A 58 36.96 2.65 6.24
CA ASP A 58 36.19 2.86 5.01
C ASP A 58 35.35 4.15 5.09
N LEU A 59 35.25 4.73 6.29
CA LEU A 59 34.77 6.08 6.57
C LEU A 59 35.92 7.09 6.44
N GLU A 60 36.59 7.12 5.29
CA GLU A 60 37.00 8.41 4.74
C GLU A 60 35.70 9.16 4.43
N LEU A 61 35.11 9.74 5.48
CA LEU A 61 33.88 10.52 5.47
C LEU A 61 33.85 11.36 4.20
N THR A 62 32.91 11.05 3.32
CA THR A 62 32.71 11.62 1.99
C THR A 62 33.00 13.13 1.95
N GLU A 63 33.61 13.61 0.86
CA GLU A 63 33.84 15.05 0.63
C GLU A 63 32.53 15.87 0.71
N ASP A 64 31.38 15.20 0.60
CA ASP A 64 30.05 15.78 0.52
C ASP A 64 29.42 16.16 1.88
N LEU A 65 29.92 15.66 3.02
CA LEU A 65 29.34 16.00 4.33
C LEU A 65 29.79 17.39 4.80
N LYS A 66 28.84 18.26 5.20
CA LYS A 66 29.20 19.57 5.77
C LYS A 66 30.04 19.39 7.03
N ASN A 67 31.15 20.14 7.09
CA ASN A 67 32.18 20.02 8.14
C ASN A 67 31.65 20.00 9.58
N ASN A 68 30.57 20.74 9.88
CA ASN A 68 30.01 20.79 11.23
C ASN A 68 29.23 19.52 11.62
N GLU A 69 28.37 18.99 10.75
CA GLU A 69 27.62 17.75 11.03
C GLU A 69 28.55 16.54 11.00
N LYS A 70 29.60 16.57 10.17
CA LYS A 70 30.71 15.61 10.16
C LYS A 70 31.42 15.53 11.52
N ASN A 71 31.67 16.67 12.16
CA ASN A 71 32.28 16.70 13.49
C ASN A 71 31.30 16.21 14.58
N MET A 72 30.03 16.61 14.53
CA MET A 72 29.00 16.11 15.44
C MET A 72 28.80 14.59 15.34
N LEU A 73 28.86 14.04 14.12
CA LEU A 73 28.78 12.60 13.90
C LEU A 73 30.00 11.87 14.46
N ARG A 74 31.21 12.43 14.31
CA ARG A 74 32.42 11.88 14.93
C ARG A 74 32.32 11.86 16.45
N ASP A 75 31.87 12.96 17.05
CA ASP A 75 31.67 13.04 18.50
C ASP A 75 30.66 11.99 18.97
N LEU A 76 29.56 11.80 18.24
CA LEU A 76 28.56 10.78 18.51
C LEU A 76 29.15 9.35 18.46
N ILE A 77 29.97 9.05 17.45
CA ILE A 77 30.62 7.75 17.27
C ILE A 77 31.61 7.47 18.41
N ASN A 78 32.44 8.46 18.74
CA ASN A 78 33.48 8.33 19.76
C ASN A 78 32.92 8.06 21.16
N GLU A 79 31.73 8.58 21.46
CA GLU A 79 31.06 8.43 22.75
C GLU A 79 30.17 7.17 22.82
N GLY A 80 29.61 6.75 21.68
CA GLY A 80 28.59 5.71 21.61
C GLY A 80 29.10 4.28 21.54
N ASN A 81 30.33 4.04 21.09
CA ASN A 81 30.84 2.69 20.78
C ASN A 81 29.99 1.92 19.74
N PHE A 82 29.37 2.61 18.79
CA PHE A 82 28.64 1.99 17.67
C PHE A 82 28.75 2.83 16.40
N ILE A 83 28.40 2.22 15.26
CA ILE A 83 28.38 2.88 13.95
C ILE A 83 26.93 3.27 13.64
N PRO A 84 26.57 4.58 13.66
CA PRO A 84 25.25 5.03 13.23
C PRO A 84 25.06 4.83 11.74
N ILE A 85 23.83 4.52 11.33
CA ILE A 85 23.42 4.54 9.93
C ILE A 85 22.84 5.93 9.66
N CYS A 86 23.38 6.64 8.68
CA CYS A 86 22.91 7.97 8.32
C CYS A 86 22.62 8.09 6.83
N ILE A 87 21.66 8.95 6.49
CA ILE A 87 21.32 9.34 5.12
C ILE A 87 21.42 10.87 5.06
N PHE A 88 22.00 11.39 3.98
CA PHE A 88 22.14 12.81 3.73
C PHE A 88 21.42 13.25 2.46
N ASN A 89 21.08 14.53 2.37
CA ASN A 89 20.53 15.13 1.15
C ASN A 89 21.65 15.55 0.18
N GLU A 90 21.27 16.06 -0.99
CA GLU A 90 22.20 16.59 -2.02
C GLU A 90 23.10 17.73 -1.52
N GLU A 91 22.70 18.43 -0.45
CA GLU A 91 23.49 19.50 0.17
C GLU A 91 24.44 18.99 1.27
N GLY A 92 24.52 17.68 1.48
CA GLY A 92 25.40 17.07 2.48
C GLY A 92 24.90 17.12 3.91
N HIS A 93 23.59 17.35 4.11
CA HIS A 93 22.95 17.43 5.42
C HIS A 93 22.35 16.11 5.87
N ILE A 94 22.54 15.73 7.14
CA ILE A 94 21.98 14.49 7.70
C ILE A 94 20.46 14.63 7.84
N THR A 95 19.71 13.82 7.08
CA THR A 95 18.24 13.80 7.08
C THR A 95 17.66 12.59 7.78
N SER A 96 18.39 11.49 7.85
CA SER A 96 17.99 10.29 8.59
C SER A 96 19.13 9.76 9.44
N LEU A 97 18.80 9.30 10.63
CA LEU A 97 19.76 8.77 11.58
C LEU A 97 19.16 7.58 12.33
N SER A 98 19.82 6.43 12.25
CA SER A 98 19.51 5.22 13.02
C SER A 98 20.68 4.85 13.89
N MET A 99 20.44 4.64 15.19
CA MET A 99 21.51 4.39 16.16
C MET A 99 21.06 3.49 17.31
N GLY A 100 22.01 2.74 17.87
CA GLY A 100 21.84 2.05 19.15
C GLY A 100 22.64 2.76 20.24
N ILE A 101 22.03 3.38 21.26
CA ILE A 101 22.77 4.27 22.18
C ILE A 101 23.25 3.54 23.44
N TYR A 102 24.57 3.33 23.55
CA TYR A 102 25.19 2.76 24.76
C TYR A 102 25.88 3.81 25.65
N GLY A 103 26.28 4.95 25.08
CA GLY A 103 26.99 6.05 25.74
C GLY A 103 26.18 7.35 25.79
N LYS A 104 26.72 8.40 26.42
CA LYS A 104 26.00 9.66 26.56
C LYS A 104 26.04 10.51 25.29
N ILE A 105 24.88 10.96 24.81
CA ILE A 105 24.80 12.01 23.79
C ILE A 105 25.01 13.37 24.46
N HIS A 106 26.09 14.06 24.09
CA HIS A 106 26.39 15.40 24.58
C HIS A 106 25.39 16.45 24.08
N GLU A 107 25.22 17.52 24.85
CA GLU A 107 24.24 18.55 24.54
C GLU A 107 24.55 19.36 23.26
N HIS A 108 25.80 19.42 22.80
CA HIS A 108 26.13 20.16 21.58
C HIS A 108 25.75 19.42 20.29
N ILE A 109 25.44 18.11 20.36
CA ILE A 109 25.08 17.32 19.18
C ILE A 109 23.65 17.65 18.75
N HIS A 110 23.50 18.17 17.53
CA HIS A 110 22.22 18.58 16.94
C HIS A 110 22.29 18.58 15.41
N PHE A 111 21.33 17.94 14.76
CA PHE A 111 21.25 17.78 13.31
C PHE A 111 20.03 18.54 12.76
N PRO A 112 20.20 19.80 12.28
CA PRO A 112 19.09 20.70 11.98
C PRO A 112 18.15 20.24 10.86
N TYR A 113 18.61 19.35 9.99
CA TYR A 113 17.83 18.82 8.86
C TYR A 113 17.26 17.43 9.12
N LEU A 114 17.42 16.91 10.34
CA LEU A 114 17.00 15.56 10.70
C LEU A 114 15.47 15.45 10.63
N ARG A 115 15.00 14.56 9.75
CA ARG A 115 13.59 14.22 9.54
C ARG A 115 13.23 12.85 10.09
N ASN A 116 14.16 11.90 10.03
CA ASN A 116 13.93 10.53 10.45
C ASN A 116 14.91 10.15 11.54
N LEU A 117 14.40 9.80 12.72
CA LEU A 117 15.22 9.38 13.84
C LEU A 117 14.75 8.01 14.33
N SER A 118 15.68 7.06 14.32
CA SER A 118 15.49 5.73 14.88
C SER A 118 16.53 5.51 15.97
N ILE A 119 16.06 5.24 17.17
CA ILE A 119 16.92 4.96 18.31
C ILE A 119 16.52 3.62 18.91
N SER A 120 17.52 2.77 19.09
CA SER A 120 17.46 1.61 19.95
C SER A 120 18.44 1.76 21.13
N TYR A 121 18.21 1.04 22.21
CA TYR A 121 18.93 1.04 23.48
C TYR A 121 18.96 2.38 24.26
N LYS A 122 18.49 2.36 25.52
CA LYS A 122 18.57 3.44 26.52
C LYS A 122 18.03 4.82 26.10
N VAL A 123 16.99 4.90 25.26
CA VAL A 123 16.37 6.18 24.85
C VAL A 123 15.97 7.08 26.02
N SER A 124 15.52 6.53 27.15
CA SER A 124 15.14 7.31 28.32
C SER A 124 16.27 8.23 28.82
N GLU A 125 17.53 7.81 28.69
CA GLU A 125 18.71 8.61 29.04
C GLU A 125 19.00 9.73 28.01
N HIS A 126 18.40 9.66 26.82
CA HIS A 126 18.67 10.54 25.68
C HIS A 126 17.43 11.25 25.14
N ILE A 127 16.36 11.30 25.91
CA ILE A 127 15.10 11.92 25.46
C ILE A 127 15.26 13.40 25.11
N ASN A 128 16.20 14.10 25.77
CA ASN A 128 16.55 15.48 25.45
C ASN A 128 17.10 15.65 24.03
N PHE A 129 17.84 14.66 23.52
CA PHE A 129 18.33 14.67 22.14
C PHE A 129 17.16 14.55 21.16
N VAL A 130 16.18 13.67 21.43
CA VAL A 130 14.96 13.55 20.64
C VAL A 130 14.17 14.87 20.66
N CYS A 131 13.96 15.45 21.83
CA CYS A 131 13.22 16.70 22.01
C CYS A 131 13.84 17.90 21.29
N LYS A 132 15.16 17.93 21.06
CA LYS A 132 15.81 19.00 20.27
C LYS A 132 15.35 19.04 18.81
N HIS A 133 14.90 17.91 18.27
CA HIS A 133 14.52 17.77 16.86
C HIS A 133 13.00 17.76 16.66
N LYS A 134 12.22 18.09 17.70
CA LYS A 134 10.74 18.06 17.65
C LYS A 134 10.12 18.89 16.52
N SER A 135 10.77 19.99 16.12
CA SER A 135 10.30 20.87 15.05
C SER A 135 10.69 20.42 13.63
N SER A 136 11.48 19.36 13.47
CA SER A 136 11.92 18.88 12.15
C SER A 136 11.48 17.45 11.85
N LEU A 137 11.36 16.61 12.88
CA LEU A 137 11.08 15.18 12.74
C LEU A 137 9.71 14.90 12.10
N LYS A 138 9.75 13.98 11.13
CA LYS A 138 8.61 13.37 10.45
C LYS A 138 8.45 11.90 10.85
N VAL A 139 9.56 11.20 11.07
CA VAL A 139 9.54 9.79 11.50
C VAL A 139 10.33 9.67 12.79
N LEU A 140 9.69 9.10 13.82
CA LEU A 140 10.32 8.82 15.10
C LEU A 140 10.10 7.34 15.47
N LYS A 141 11.21 6.60 15.65
CA LYS A 141 11.19 5.20 16.07
C LYS A 141 12.01 5.04 17.35
N LEU A 142 11.36 4.69 18.45
CA LEU A 142 11.98 4.39 19.74
C LEU A 142 11.58 2.97 20.12
N ILE A 143 12.34 1.98 19.66
CA ILE A 143 11.93 0.56 19.68
C ILE A 143 12.81 -0.22 20.65
N LYS A 144 12.19 -0.99 21.58
CA LYS A 144 12.91 -1.87 22.54
C LYS A 144 13.69 -1.10 23.62
N GLU A 145 13.07 -0.09 24.19
CA GLU A 145 13.73 0.91 25.05
C GLU A 145 13.33 0.84 26.52
N ASP A 146 12.51 -0.13 26.90
CA ASP A 146 11.92 -0.20 28.24
C ASP A 146 11.21 1.10 28.66
N LEU A 147 10.74 1.91 27.69
CA LEU A 147 10.08 3.19 27.97
C LEU A 147 8.75 2.95 28.68
N GLU A 148 8.64 3.46 29.91
CA GLU A 148 7.39 3.51 30.68
C GLU A 148 6.68 4.85 30.44
N GLU A 149 7.45 5.93 30.39
CA GLU A 149 6.98 7.29 30.12
C GLU A 149 7.50 7.79 28.77
N ILE A 150 6.63 8.45 28.01
CA ILE A 150 6.95 9.05 26.71
C ILE A 150 7.04 10.57 26.91
N PRO A 151 8.02 11.27 26.29
CA PRO A 151 8.06 12.72 26.33
C PRO A 151 6.75 13.28 25.76
N LYS A 152 6.36 14.48 26.23
CA LYS A 152 5.17 15.14 25.71
C LYS A 152 5.31 15.36 24.20
N LEU A 153 4.60 14.56 23.40
CA LEU A 153 4.75 14.56 21.94
C LEU A 153 4.00 15.71 21.25
N SER A 154 3.21 16.51 21.99
CA SER A 154 2.43 17.62 21.43
C SER A 154 3.24 18.62 20.59
N ASP A 155 4.54 18.70 20.82
CA ASP A 155 5.42 19.65 20.15
C ASP A 155 5.99 19.10 18.82
N PHE A 156 5.78 17.82 18.51
CA PHE A 156 6.25 17.15 17.30
C PHE A 156 5.27 17.37 16.15
N ILE A 157 4.98 18.63 15.85
CA ILE A 157 3.86 19.02 14.96
C ILE A 157 3.96 18.48 13.53
N HIS A 158 5.15 18.10 13.08
CA HIS A 158 5.42 17.56 11.73
C HIS A 158 5.50 16.04 11.68
N LEU A 159 5.24 15.35 12.80
CA LEU A 159 5.37 13.90 12.88
C LEU A 159 4.29 13.22 12.00
N GLU A 160 4.75 12.35 11.11
CA GLU A 160 3.97 11.58 10.15
C GLU A 160 3.91 10.09 10.58
N GLU A 161 5.00 9.55 11.11
CA GLU A 161 5.09 8.18 11.60
C GLU A 161 5.71 8.11 13.01
N LEU A 162 5.07 7.34 13.89
CA LEU A 162 5.56 7.08 15.24
C LEU A 162 5.58 5.58 15.53
N ASP A 163 6.77 5.04 15.82
CA ASP A 163 6.96 3.68 16.28
C ASP A 163 7.53 3.66 17.70
N LEU A 164 6.75 3.15 18.63
CA LEU A 164 7.08 2.96 20.04
C LEU A 164 6.92 1.48 20.44
N SER A 165 7.10 0.58 19.49
CA SER A 165 6.92 -0.85 19.73
C SER A 165 7.98 -1.42 20.69
N ARG A 166 7.63 -2.52 21.36
CA ARG A 166 8.52 -3.26 22.27
C ARG A 166 8.97 -2.45 23.49
N ASN A 167 8.12 -1.58 24.02
CA ASN A 167 8.39 -0.78 25.23
C ASN A 167 7.57 -1.29 26.43
N LYS A 168 7.50 -0.49 27.50
CA LYS A 168 6.73 -0.77 28.73
C LYS A 168 5.54 0.19 28.90
N ILE A 169 5.01 0.71 27.79
CA ILE A 169 3.92 1.70 27.80
C ILE A 169 2.62 1.03 28.27
N GLU A 170 1.97 1.59 29.29
CA GLU A 170 0.72 1.03 29.85
C GLU A 170 -0.55 1.69 29.30
N ASN A 171 -0.45 2.91 28.77
CA ASN A 171 -1.57 3.69 28.27
C ASN A 171 -1.11 4.69 27.19
N VAL A 172 -2.06 5.33 26.52
CA VAL A 172 -1.82 6.29 25.43
C VAL A 172 -2.33 7.70 25.77
N ASN A 173 -2.18 8.15 27.02
CA ASN A 173 -2.67 9.47 27.48
C ASN A 173 -1.63 10.61 27.39
N TRP A 174 -0.55 10.38 26.65
CA TRP A 174 0.57 11.32 26.49
C TRP A 174 0.59 11.96 25.10
N PHE A 175 -0.37 11.59 24.25
CA PHE A 175 -0.51 12.19 22.94
C PHE A 175 -1.11 13.60 23.05
N GLY A 176 -0.53 14.53 22.29
CA GLY A 176 -1.17 15.79 21.95
C GLY A 176 -1.75 15.73 20.54
N ASP A 177 -2.11 16.90 20.02
CA ASP A 177 -2.56 17.04 18.63
C ASP A 177 -1.37 16.86 17.66
N LEU A 178 -1.31 15.70 16.99
CA LEU A 178 -0.34 15.41 15.93
C LEU A 178 -1.06 15.40 14.56
N PRO A 179 -1.22 16.57 13.93
CA PRO A 179 -2.11 16.72 12.78
C PRO A 179 -1.66 15.96 11.53
N HIS A 180 -0.36 15.61 11.43
CA HIS A 180 0.20 14.91 10.27
C HIS A 180 0.40 13.40 10.51
N LEU A 181 0.16 12.90 11.72
CA LEU A 181 0.42 11.50 12.06
C LEU A 181 -0.54 10.59 11.29
N TRP A 182 -0.01 9.73 10.45
CA TRP A 182 -0.78 8.75 9.68
C TRP A 182 -0.56 7.31 10.15
N TYR A 183 0.60 7.02 10.75
CA TYR A 183 0.97 5.70 11.26
C TYR A 183 1.35 5.75 12.73
N LEU A 184 0.69 4.92 13.55
CA LEU A 184 1.03 4.73 14.95
C LEU A 184 1.27 3.25 15.27
N ASN A 185 2.49 2.92 15.72
CA ASN A 185 2.83 1.60 16.23
C ASN A 185 3.15 1.65 17.72
N VAL A 186 2.30 1.02 18.53
CA VAL A 186 2.49 0.80 19.97
C VAL A 186 2.40 -0.70 20.29
N SER A 187 2.77 -1.55 19.34
CA SER A 187 2.76 -3.01 19.52
C SER A 187 3.79 -3.48 20.55
N LYS A 188 3.56 -4.65 21.15
CA LYS A 188 4.43 -5.27 22.15
C LYS A 188 4.72 -4.35 23.34
N ASN A 189 3.68 -3.71 23.87
CA ASN A 189 3.72 -2.87 25.06
C ASN A 189 2.87 -3.52 26.19
N GLN A 190 2.57 -2.76 27.24
CA GLN A 190 1.78 -3.22 28.38
C GLN A 190 0.36 -2.61 28.41
N ILE A 191 -0.15 -2.18 27.26
CA ILE A 191 -1.45 -1.49 27.17
C ILE A 191 -2.58 -2.45 27.54
N THR A 192 -3.46 -2.03 28.45
CA THR A 192 -4.58 -2.86 28.96
C THR A 192 -5.95 -2.40 28.48
N SER A 193 -6.07 -1.16 27.99
CA SER A 193 -7.33 -0.61 27.48
C SER A 193 -7.09 0.52 26.48
N LEU A 194 -8.15 0.92 25.76
CA LEU A 194 -8.11 2.00 24.76
C LEU A 194 -8.54 3.36 25.34
N LYS A 195 -8.65 3.50 26.66
CA LYS A 195 -9.20 4.70 27.31
C LYS A 195 -8.56 6.02 26.87
N GLY A 196 -7.24 6.04 26.64
CA GLY A 196 -6.51 7.26 26.25
C GLY A 196 -6.72 7.71 24.80
N PHE A 197 -7.37 6.91 23.94
CA PHE A 197 -7.62 7.31 22.55
C PHE A 197 -8.59 8.49 22.40
N ASN A 198 -9.31 8.87 23.47
CA ASN A 198 -10.10 10.09 23.51
C ASN A 198 -9.26 11.37 23.44
N GLU A 199 -7.97 11.31 23.82
CA GLU A 199 -7.05 12.45 23.80
C GLU A 199 -6.41 12.67 22.43
N LEU A 200 -6.57 11.73 21.49
CA LEU A 200 -6.02 11.78 20.14
C LEU A 200 -6.88 12.57 19.13
N ILE A 201 -7.81 13.42 19.58
CA ILE A 201 -8.82 14.04 18.71
C ILE A 201 -8.22 14.91 17.59
N GLY A 202 -7.02 15.48 17.78
CA GLY A 202 -6.31 16.24 16.74
C GLY A 202 -5.55 15.39 15.72
N CYS A 203 -5.43 14.08 15.93
CA CYS A 203 -4.69 13.17 15.04
C CYS A 203 -5.56 12.68 13.87
N LEU A 204 -6.17 13.60 13.12
CA LEU A 204 -7.19 13.31 12.11
C LEU A 204 -6.69 12.56 10.87
N ASN A 205 -5.37 12.50 10.68
CA ASN A 205 -4.74 11.84 9.54
C ASN A 205 -4.34 10.39 9.79
N ILE A 206 -4.57 9.85 11.00
CA ILE A 206 -4.27 8.46 11.31
C ILE A 206 -5.01 7.53 10.33
N GLU A 207 -4.23 6.72 9.61
CA GLU A 207 -4.72 5.68 8.71
C GLU A 207 -4.54 4.29 9.33
N GLU A 208 -3.49 4.09 10.13
CA GLU A 208 -3.14 2.78 10.69
C GLU A 208 -2.68 2.87 12.15
N ILE A 209 -3.22 1.96 12.97
CA ILE A 209 -2.85 1.80 14.38
C ILE A 209 -2.49 0.34 14.64
N ASP A 210 -1.27 0.10 15.11
CA ASP A 210 -0.82 -1.20 15.58
C ASP A 210 -0.74 -1.25 17.12
N LEU A 211 -1.62 -2.06 17.71
CA LEU A 211 -1.75 -2.35 19.14
C LEU A 211 -1.47 -3.85 19.43
N SER A 212 -0.87 -4.57 18.49
CA SER A 212 -0.66 -6.01 18.64
C SER A 212 0.30 -6.36 19.77
N GLY A 213 0.14 -7.53 20.39
CA GLY A 213 1.04 -7.98 21.46
C GLY A 213 0.96 -7.17 22.75
N ASN A 214 -0.20 -6.59 23.05
CA ASN A 214 -0.48 -5.89 24.31
C ASN A 214 -1.33 -6.77 25.25
N TYR A 215 -1.84 -6.20 26.34
CA TYR A 215 -2.67 -6.89 27.34
C TYR A 215 -4.13 -6.43 27.32
N ILE A 216 -4.63 -5.95 26.18
CA ILE A 216 -6.00 -5.42 26.06
C ILE A 216 -6.99 -6.57 26.22
N SER A 217 -7.82 -6.52 27.26
CA SER A 217 -8.86 -7.52 27.51
C SER A 217 -10.28 -7.03 27.22
N GLU A 218 -10.47 -5.71 27.23
CA GLU A 218 -11.74 -5.04 27.00
C GLU A 218 -11.56 -3.93 25.96
N LEU A 219 -12.53 -3.78 25.06
CA LEU A 219 -12.55 -2.71 24.06
C LEU A 219 -13.07 -1.38 24.62
N TYR A 220 -13.00 -1.16 25.94
CA TYR A 220 -13.43 0.10 26.52
C TYR A 220 -12.47 1.21 26.07
N GLY A 221 -13.03 2.30 25.53
CA GLY A 221 -12.26 3.33 24.83
C GLY A 221 -12.11 3.07 23.32
N PHE A 222 -12.86 2.12 22.74
CA PHE A 222 -12.96 1.98 21.29
C PHE A 222 -13.79 3.14 20.68
N GLU A 223 -14.77 3.71 21.42
CA GLU A 223 -15.70 4.76 20.94
C GLU A 223 -15.05 5.97 20.25
N PRO A 224 -13.94 6.53 20.78
CA PRO A 224 -13.24 7.63 20.13
C PRO A 224 -12.74 7.28 18.72
N LEU A 225 -12.54 6.01 18.38
CA LEU A 225 -11.95 5.61 17.10
C LEU A 225 -12.83 5.99 15.89
N ARG A 226 -14.15 6.14 16.08
CA ARG A 226 -15.07 6.63 15.04
C ARG A 226 -14.74 8.06 14.57
N HIS A 227 -13.98 8.82 15.36
CA HIS A 227 -13.61 10.20 15.05
C HIS A 227 -12.35 10.32 14.20
N PHE A 228 -11.67 9.21 13.86
CA PHE A 228 -10.56 9.22 12.90
C PHE A 228 -11.10 9.03 11.47
N PRO A 229 -11.23 10.11 10.67
CA PRO A 229 -11.92 10.05 9.38
C PRO A 229 -11.14 9.26 8.33
N ASN A 230 -9.88 8.92 8.58
CA ASN A 230 -8.99 8.24 7.64
C ASN A 230 -8.52 6.86 8.10
N LEU A 231 -8.94 6.40 9.28
CA LEU A 231 -8.52 5.13 9.86
C LEU A 231 -9.00 3.95 9.01
N LYS A 232 -8.05 3.20 8.44
CA LYS A 232 -8.25 2.07 7.51
C LYS A 232 -7.90 0.74 8.15
N THR A 233 -6.89 0.71 9.03
CA THR A 233 -6.35 -0.52 9.60
C THR A 233 -6.20 -0.40 11.11
N ILE A 234 -6.74 -1.38 11.84
CA ILE A 234 -6.48 -1.56 13.26
C ILE A 234 -5.94 -2.97 13.47
N ASN A 235 -4.74 -3.07 14.03
CA ASN A 235 -4.14 -4.34 14.42
C ASN A 235 -4.22 -4.53 15.95
N LEU A 236 -5.03 -5.49 16.39
CA LEU A 236 -5.23 -5.91 17.79
C LEU A 236 -4.82 -7.38 18.01
N LYS A 237 -3.97 -7.93 17.15
CA LYS A 237 -3.48 -9.31 17.27
C LYS A 237 -2.78 -9.55 18.61
N CYS A 238 -2.79 -10.78 19.11
CA CYS A 238 -2.02 -11.16 20.29
C CYS A 238 -2.36 -10.33 21.55
N ASN A 239 -3.64 -10.02 21.74
CA ASN A 239 -4.17 -9.37 22.94
C ASN A 239 -5.01 -10.39 23.76
N LYS A 240 -5.72 -9.93 24.79
CA LYS A 240 -6.56 -10.76 25.68
C LYS A 240 -8.06 -10.51 25.47
N ILE A 241 -8.46 -10.02 24.30
CA ILE A 241 -9.84 -9.59 24.03
C ILE A 241 -10.76 -10.81 24.07
N LYS A 242 -11.79 -10.77 24.92
CA LYS A 242 -12.83 -11.83 25.00
C LYS A 242 -14.13 -11.45 24.33
N ASN A 243 -14.51 -10.19 24.46
CA ASN A 243 -15.84 -9.71 24.13
C ASN A 243 -15.77 -8.50 23.18
N LEU A 244 -16.57 -8.55 22.11
CA LEU A 244 -16.66 -7.53 21.08
C LEU A 244 -17.90 -6.61 21.21
N ASN A 245 -18.73 -6.76 22.26
CA ASN A 245 -20.05 -6.13 22.40
C ASN A 245 -20.11 -4.60 22.22
N ILE A 246 -18.99 -3.91 22.46
CA ILE A 246 -18.88 -2.44 22.37
C ILE A 246 -18.19 -1.97 21.07
N ILE A 247 -17.95 -2.90 20.14
CA ILE A 247 -17.48 -2.56 18.81
C ILE A 247 -18.62 -1.89 18.02
N HIS A 248 -18.28 -0.78 17.37
CA HIS A 248 -19.18 0.02 16.55
C HIS A 248 -18.48 0.33 15.23
N ASP A 249 -19.25 0.84 14.27
CA ASP A 249 -18.75 1.13 12.94
C ASP A 249 -17.71 2.25 12.96
N ILE A 250 -16.62 2.05 12.22
CA ILE A 250 -15.61 3.06 11.97
C ILE A 250 -15.67 3.37 10.46
N PRO A 251 -16.04 4.60 10.05
CA PRO A 251 -16.52 4.88 8.69
C PRO A 251 -15.60 4.47 7.54
N LYS A 252 -14.27 4.45 7.75
CA LYS A 252 -13.29 4.06 6.72
C LYS A 252 -12.48 2.82 7.06
N LEU A 253 -12.82 2.11 8.14
CA LEU A 253 -12.08 0.93 8.54
C LEU A 253 -12.27 -0.18 7.50
N LYS A 254 -11.17 -0.61 6.88
CA LYS A 254 -11.15 -1.66 5.86
C LYS A 254 -10.63 -2.98 6.41
N ARG A 255 -9.72 -2.93 7.39
CA ARG A 255 -9.06 -4.12 7.94
C ARG A 255 -9.07 -4.07 9.46
N LEU A 256 -9.60 -5.13 10.07
CA LEU A 256 -9.57 -5.34 11.51
C LEU A 256 -8.88 -6.66 11.81
N GLU A 257 -7.80 -6.60 12.59
CA GLU A 257 -7.01 -7.78 12.93
C GLU A 257 -7.15 -8.12 14.40
N LEU A 258 -7.66 -9.32 14.69
CA LEU A 258 -8.00 -9.84 16.01
C LEU A 258 -7.44 -11.26 16.23
N ALA A 259 -6.45 -11.67 15.43
CA ALA A 259 -5.84 -13.00 15.55
C ALA A 259 -5.21 -13.22 16.94
N ASN A 260 -5.22 -14.45 17.42
CA ASN A 260 -4.67 -14.85 18.73
C ASN A 260 -5.15 -13.96 19.89
N ASN A 261 -6.46 -13.81 20.04
CA ASN A 261 -7.11 -13.21 21.20
C ASN A 261 -7.77 -14.29 22.07
N GLN A 262 -8.82 -13.99 22.84
CA GLN A 262 -9.59 -14.94 23.65
C GLN A 262 -11.08 -14.86 23.27
N ILE A 263 -11.39 -14.58 22.00
CA ILE A 263 -12.74 -14.31 21.52
C ILE A 263 -13.52 -15.62 21.39
N GLU A 264 -14.71 -15.67 21.98
CA GLU A 264 -15.62 -16.83 21.90
C GLU A 264 -16.79 -16.58 20.93
N GLN A 265 -17.23 -15.32 20.83
CA GLN A 265 -18.42 -14.93 20.05
C GLN A 265 -18.14 -13.69 19.21
N ILE A 266 -18.62 -13.70 17.97
CA ILE A 266 -18.38 -12.63 16.98
C ILE A 266 -19.65 -11.85 16.62
N THR A 267 -20.76 -12.03 17.34
CA THR A 267 -22.06 -11.45 16.99
C THR A 267 -22.05 -9.92 16.86
N ALA A 268 -21.14 -9.24 17.55
CA ALA A 268 -21.00 -7.79 17.50
C ALA A 268 -20.34 -7.27 16.22
N ILE A 269 -19.65 -8.11 15.43
CA ILE A 269 -18.96 -7.64 14.21
C ILE A 269 -19.92 -7.16 13.13
N LYS A 270 -21.22 -7.53 13.18
CA LYS A 270 -22.27 -7.01 12.29
C LYS A 270 -22.40 -5.49 12.30
N ASN A 271 -21.85 -4.82 13.31
CA ASN A 271 -21.85 -3.37 13.42
C ASN A 271 -20.79 -2.70 12.52
N LEU A 272 -19.90 -3.46 11.87
CA LEU A 272 -18.76 -2.96 11.10
C LEU A 272 -19.03 -2.91 9.58
N SER A 273 -19.93 -2.04 9.14
CA SER A 273 -20.46 -2.05 7.77
C SER A 273 -19.42 -1.80 6.67
N ASN A 274 -18.32 -1.12 6.99
CA ASN A 274 -17.27 -0.74 6.05
C ASN A 274 -16.09 -1.72 5.96
N VAL A 275 -16.01 -2.68 6.90
CA VAL A 275 -14.87 -3.59 6.97
C VAL A 275 -14.87 -4.56 5.80
N LYS A 276 -13.71 -4.65 5.15
CA LYS A 276 -13.45 -5.55 4.03
C LYS A 276 -12.80 -6.86 4.48
N ILE A 277 -11.91 -6.78 5.46
CA ILE A 277 -11.08 -7.91 5.91
C ILE A 277 -11.12 -8.01 7.43
N ILE A 278 -11.49 -9.18 7.93
CA ILE A 278 -11.46 -9.51 9.36
C ILE A 278 -10.57 -10.72 9.57
N ASP A 279 -9.53 -10.58 10.39
CA ASP A 279 -8.68 -11.69 10.80
C ASP A 279 -8.93 -12.08 12.26
N LEU A 280 -9.45 -13.27 12.48
CA LEU A 280 -9.76 -13.89 13.77
C LEU A 280 -8.95 -15.19 13.98
N SER A 281 -7.89 -15.38 13.21
CA SER A 281 -7.12 -16.62 13.19
C SER A 281 -6.38 -16.91 14.50
N ASN A 282 -5.98 -18.15 14.71
CA ASN A 282 -5.00 -18.56 15.70
C ASN A 282 -3.77 -19.08 14.97
N TRP A 283 -2.63 -18.44 15.21
CA TRP A 283 -1.33 -18.87 14.71
C TRP A 283 -0.53 -19.59 15.80
N SER A 284 0.38 -20.46 15.35
CA SER A 284 1.00 -21.52 16.16
C SER A 284 1.76 -21.04 17.41
N LYS A 285 1.84 -21.94 18.41
CA LYS A 285 2.48 -21.81 19.74
C LYS A 285 4.01 -21.56 19.73
N SER A 286 4.63 -21.38 18.57
CA SER A 286 6.09 -21.24 18.45
C SER A 286 6.61 -19.81 18.71
N SER A 287 5.73 -18.80 18.73
CA SER A 287 6.15 -17.45 19.11
C SER A 287 6.03 -17.29 20.62
N THR A 288 7.11 -16.86 21.27
CA THR A 288 7.20 -16.65 22.73
C THR A 288 6.32 -15.51 23.25
N ASP A 289 5.76 -14.69 22.35
CA ASP A 289 5.10 -13.44 22.73
C ASP A 289 3.57 -13.47 22.52
N CYS A 290 3.05 -14.54 21.92
CA CYS A 290 1.64 -14.64 21.53
C CYS A 290 1.10 -16.05 21.81
N HIS A 291 0.36 -16.19 22.91
CA HIS A 291 -0.13 -17.48 23.40
C HIS A 291 -1.65 -17.60 23.47
N ASN A 292 -2.37 -16.48 23.34
CA ASN A 292 -3.83 -16.50 23.38
C ASN A 292 -4.40 -17.17 22.13
N GLN A 293 -5.57 -17.79 22.30
CA GLN A 293 -6.29 -18.48 21.25
C GLN A 293 -7.76 -18.10 21.32
N ASN A 294 -8.30 -17.64 20.19
CA ASN A 294 -9.72 -17.48 20.01
C ASN A 294 -10.40 -18.87 20.09
N GLU A 295 -11.56 -18.92 20.72
CA GLU A 295 -12.34 -20.14 20.96
C GLU A 295 -13.66 -20.09 20.19
N ILE A 296 -13.64 -19.50 18.98
CA ILE A 296 -14.83 -19.30 18.16
C ILE A 296 -15.33 -20.65 17.66
N THR A 297 -16.51 -21.06 18.14
CA THR A 297 -17.16 -22.33 17.74
C THR A 297 -18.19 -22.17 16.63
N LYS A 298 -18.70 -20.96 16.41
CA LYS A 298 -19.76 -20.68 15.44
C LYS A 298 -19.45 -19.40 14.66
N ILE A 299 -19.64 -19.47 13.34
CA ILE A 299 -19.69 -18.30 12.48
C ILE A 299 -21.15 -18.07 12.11
N GLU A 300 -21.79 -17.15 12.81
CA GLU A 300 -23.21 -16.85 12.66
C GLU A 300 -23.48 -15.36 12.88
N ASN A 301 -24.68 -14.90 12.52
CA ASN A 301 -25.13 -13.53 12.76
C ASN A 301 -24.31 -12.43 12.06
N LEU A 302 -23.72 -12.75 10.90
CA LEU A 302 -22.99 -11.80 10.06
C LEU A 302 -23.89 -11.01 9.10
N TYR A 303 -25.19 -10.91 9.41
CA TYR A 303 -26.12 -10.14 8.60
C TYR A 303 -25.66 -8.68 8.55
N ASN A 304 -25.71 -8.05 7.37
CA ASN A 304 -25.41 -6.63 7.17
C ASN A 304 -23.92 -6.22 7.17
N LEU A 305 -23.05 -7.02 6.54
CA LEU A 305 -21.66 -6.64 6.21
C LEU A 305 -21.48 -6.53 4.69
N PRO A 306 -21.90 -5.43 4.06
CA PRO A 306 -21.94 -5.32 2.61
C PRO A 306 -20.54 -5.34 1.98
N ASN A 307 -19.51 -4.89 2.69
CA ASN A 307 -18.16 -4.75 2.14
C ASN A 307 -17.20 -5.89 2.49
N LEU A 308 -17.61 -6.82 3.37
CA LEU A 308 -16.75 -7.90 3.83
C LEU A 308 -16.43 -8.84 2.66
N SER A 309 -15.17 -8.87 2.24
CA SER A 309 -14.67 -9.76 1.19
C SER A 309 -13.88 -10.93 1.73
N GLU A 310 -13.28 -10.79 2.91
CA GLU A 310 -12.41 -11.81 3.47
C GLU A 310 -12.59 -11.95 4.98
N ILE A 311 -12.74 -13.20 5.42
CA ILE A 311 -12.72 -13.56 6.84
C ILE A 311 -11.72 -14.69 7.09
N GLN A 312 -10.75 -14.43 7.97
CA GLN A 312 -9.75 -15.41 8.36
C GLN A 312 -10.09 -15.93 9.76
N VAL A 313 -10.26 -17.24 9.90
CA VAL A 313 -10.66 -17.92 11.14
C VAL A 313 -9.87 -19.21 11.37
N LYS A 314 -8.70 -19.32 10.72
CA LYS A 314 -7.80 -20.47 10.83
C LYS A 314 -7.50 -20.79 12.30
N GLY A 315 -7.48 -22.07 12.67
CA GLY A 315 -7.10 -22.50 14.03
C GLY A 315 -8.17 -22.26 15.12
N ASN A 316 -9.40 -21.88 14.76
CA ASN A 316 -10.53 -21.84 15.69
C ASN A 316 -11.29 -23.18 15.72
N PRO A 317 -11.92 -23.56 16.84
CA PRO A 317 -12.71 -24.79 16.98
C PRO A 317 -14.12 -24.67 16.35
N ILE A 318 -14.22 -24.22 15.10
CA ILE A 318 -15.51 -23.96 14.44
C ILE A 318 -16.23 -25.27 14.12
N ILE A 319 -17.47 -25.37 14.60
CA ILE A 319 -18.38 -26.51 14.39
C ILE A 319 -19.69 -26.09 13.72
N TYR A 320 -19.85 -24.82 13.31
CA TYR A 320 -21.08 -24.33 12.71
C TYR A 320 -20.86 -23.07 11.87
N PHE A 321 -21.50 -23.00 10.71
CA PHE A 321 -21.58 -21.82 9.84
C PHE A 321 -23.04 -21.51 9.51
N SER A 322 -23.44 -20.25 9.62
CA SER A 322 -24.73 -19.75 9.15
C SER A 322 -24.65 -18.25 8.81
N GLY A 323 -25.56 -17.77 7.96
CA GLY A 323 -25.62 -16.36 7.59
C GLY A 323 -24.55 -15.92 6.59
N ILE A 324 -23.64 -16.80 6.17
CA ILE A 324 -22.65 -16.53 5.12
C ILE A 324 -23.32 -16.28 3.77
N GLU A 325 -24.45 -16.93 3.51
CA GLU A 325 -25.28 -16.73 2.33
C GLU A 325 -25.78 -15.29 2.16
N ASN A 326 -25.78 -14.50 3.23
CA ASN A 326 -26.25 -13.11 3.24
C ASN A 326 -25.12 -12.08 3.04
N LEU A 327 -23.89 -12.53 2.78
CA LEU A 327 -22.73 -11.67 2.56
C LEU A 327 -22.46 -11.49 1.06
N PRO A 328 -22.85 -10.36 0.46
CA PRO A 328 -22.85 -10.20 -1.00
C PRO A 328 -21.46 -10.22 -1.62
N ASN A 329 -20.47 -9.64 -0.93
CA ASN A 329 -19.11 -9.46 -1.43
C ASN A 329 -18.09 -10.45 -0.84
N LEU A 330 -18.51 -11.44 -0.06
CA LEU A 330 -17.58 -12.40 0.54
C LEU A 330 -16.97 -13.29 -0.55
N GLU A 331 -15.67 -13.23 -0.70
CA GLU A 331 -14.87 -13.95 -1.69
C GLU A 331 -14.06 -15.08 -1.03
N THR A 332 -13.48 -14.80 0.15
CA THR A 332 -12.48 -15.66 0.78
C THR A 332 -12.79 -15.94 2.25
N ILE A 333 -12.67 -17.21 2.61
CA ILE A 333 -12.72 -17.71 3.99
C ILE A 333 -11.49 -18.58 4.23
N CYS A 334 -10.54 -18.08 5.00
CA CYS A 334 -9.37 -18.85 5.43
C CYS A 334 -9.74 -19.57 6.73
N CYS A 335 -9.93 -20.89 6.72
CA CYS A 335 -10.43 -21.61 7.90
C CYS A 335 -9.78 -22.99 8.09
N ILE A 336 -10.16 -23.67 9.18
CA ILE A 336 -9.97 -25.11 9.45
C ILE A 336 -8.51 -25.58 9.53
N GLN A 337 -8.21 -26.33 10.59
CA GLN A 337 -7.10 -27.29 10.58
C GLN A 337 -7.64 -28.69 10.31
N LYS A 338 -6.94 -29.49 9.48
CA LYS A 338 -7.33 -30.87 9.08
C LYS A 338 -7.79 -31.77 10.25
N GLU A 339 -7.32 -31.50 11.46
CA GLU A 339 -7.53 -32.31 12.67
C GLU A 339 -8.83 -32.00 13.44
N PHE A 340 -9.48 -30.85 13.21
CA PHE A 340 -10.59 -30.36 14.04
C PHE A 340 -12.00 -30.56 13.45
N LEU A 341 -12.14 -31.21 12.30
CA LEU A 341 -13.45 -31.50 11.71
C LEU A 341 -14.07 -32.76 12.34
N PRO A 342 -15.24 -32.67 13.01
CA PRO A 342 -15.97 -33.88 13.42
C PRO A 342 -16.31 -34.71 12.18
N LYS A 343 -16.11 -36.04 12.21
CA LYS A 343 -16.34 -36.92 11.05
C LYS A 343 -17.74 -36.77 10.43
N ASN A 344 -18.75 -36.47 11.25
CA ASN A 344 -20.14 -36.27 10.82
C ASN A 344 -20.43 -34.86 10.28
N PHE A 345 -19.55 -33.89 10.54
CA PHE A 345 -19.71 -32.50 10.10
C PHE A 345 -19.28 -32.33 8.62
N ILE A 346 -18.38 -33.18 8.12
CA ILE A 346 -17.67 -33.00 6.83
C ILE A 346 -18.60 -32.98 5.60
N GLN A 347 -19.79 -33.61 5.65
CA GLN A 347 -20.69 -33.68 4.50
C GLN A 347 -21.59 -32.44 4.35
N ASP A 348 -22.07 -31.86 5.46
CA ASP A 348 -23.05 -30.77 5.41
C ASP A 348 -22.45 -29.41 5.03
N TRP A 349 -21.30 -29.01 5.61
CA TRP A 349 -20.71 -27.71 5.29
C TRP A 349 -20.12 -27.67 3.88
N LYS A 350 -19.51 -28.77 3.39
CA LYS A 350 -18.97 -28.81 2.03
C LYS A 350 -20.06 -28.57 0.99
N LEU A 351 -21.22 -29.21 1.16
CA LEU A 351 -22.35 -29.02 0.27
C LEU A 351 -22.92 -27.60 0.41
N TYR A 352 -23.04 -27.08 1.64
CA TYR A 352 -23.45 -25.70 1.91
C TYR A 352 -22.56 -24.68 1.17
N PHE A 353 -21.25 -24.72 1.36
CA PHE A 353 -20.32 -23.81 0.68
C PHE A 353 -20.29 -24.00 -0.84
N LYS A 354 -20.38 -25.25 -1.33
CA LYS A 354 -20.48 -25.52 -2.77
C LYS A 354 -21.75 -24.92 -3.39
N ASN A 355 -22.89 -24.99 -2.68
CA ASN A 355 -24.15 -24.37 -3.12
C ASN A 355 -24.06 -22.84 -3.16
N LEU A 356 -23.23 -22.25 -2.30
CA LEU A 356 -22.89 -20.82 -2.32
C LEU A 356 -21.79 -20.46 -3.33
N GLY A 357 -21.36 -21.42 -4.14
CA GLY A 357 -20.37 -21.22 -5.20
C GLY A 357 -18.92 -21.25 -4.73
N PHE A 358 -18.59 -21.67 -3.51
CA PHE A 358 -17.21 -21.79 -3.05
C PHE A 358 -16.53 -23.10 -3.48
N LYS A 359 -15.21 -23.03 -3.71
CA LYS A 359 -14.28 -24.14 -3.89
C LYS A 359 -13.32 -24.23 -2.70
N PHE A 360 -12.69 -25.40 -2.59
CA PHE A 360 -11.85 -25.79 -1.46
C PHE A 360 -10.41 -26.01 -1.95
N TYR A 361 -9.45 -25.34 -1.32
CA TYR A 361 -8.04 -25.40 -1.66
C TYR A 361 -7.22 -25.75 -0.42
N TRP A 362 -6.34 -26.74 -0.57
CA TRP A 362 -5.34 -27.08 0.44
C TRP A 362 -3.99 -26.53 -0.04
N PRO A 363 -3.40 -25.57 0.68
CA PRO A 363 -2.07 -25.04 0.34
C PRO A 363 -1.03 -26.16 0.26
N GLN A 364 -0.14 -26.10 -0.74
CA GLN A 364 0.94 -27.08 -0.91
C GLN A 364 2.14 -26.80 0.02
N ASP A 365 2.12 -25.70 0.76
CA ASP A 365 3.16 -25.26 1.71
C ASP A 365 3.24 -26.13 2.98
N GLY A 366 2.51 -27.24 3.04
CA GLY A 366 2.42 -28.11 4.21
C GLY A 366 1.58 -27.53 5.35
N SER A 367 0.96 -26.36 5.17
CA SER A 367 0.04 -25.82 6.17
C SER A 367 -1.24 -26.66 6.21
N ASN A 368 -1.65 -27.07 7.40
CA ASN A 368 -2.88 -27.84 7.62
C ASN A 368 -4.16 -27.00 7.43
N SER A 369 -4.10 -25.87 6.71
CA SER A 369 -5.18 -24.88 6.60
C SER A 369 -6.09 -25.19 5.40
N LEU A 370 -7.40 -25.01 5.54
CA LEU A 370 -8.31 -25.03 4.39
C LEU A 370 -8.64 -23.61 3.93
N LEU A 371 -8.32 -23.34 2.67
CA LEU A 371 -8.74 -22.12 2.01
C LEU A 371 -10.06 -22.39 1.29
N ILE A 372 -11.15 -21.77 1.75
CA ILE A 372 -12.46 -21.80 1.10
C ILE A 372 -12.58 -20.49 0.33
N MET A 373 -12.56 -20.56 -0.98
CA MET A 373 -12.66 -19.37 -1.83
C MET A 373 -13.78 -19.57 -2.82
N LYS A 374 -14.56 -18.53 -3.10
CA LYS A 374 -15.26 -18.52 -4.37
C LYS A 374 -14.18 -18.71 -5.42
N PRO A 375 -14.30 -19.71 -6.31
CA PRO A 375 -13.34 -19.87 -7.37
C PRO A 375 -13.27 -18.55 -8.11
N GLU A 376 -12.16 -17.86 -7.92
CA GLU A 376 -11.65 -17.05 -8.99
C GLU A 376 -11.54 -18.01 -10.18
N ILE A 377 -12.01 -17.59 -11.34
CA ILE A 377 -12.27 -18.41 -12.53
C ILE A 377 -13.72 -18.95 -12.63
N THR A 378 -14.69 -18.03 -12.70
CA THR A 378 -15.27 -17.79 -14.03
C THR A 378 -14.27 -16.89 -14.77
N PRO A 379 -13.97 -17.11 -16.07
CA PRO A 379 -13.01 -16.26 -16.78
C PRO A 379 -13.36 -14.81 -16.48
N LEU A 380 -12.46 -14.10 -15.80
CA LEU A 380 -12.68 -12.71 -15.42
C LEU A 380 -12.80 -11.97 -16.74
N LYS A 381 -14.04 -11.70 -17.13
CA LYS A 381 -14.38 -10.90 -18.29
C LYS A 381 -14.67 -9.52 -17.75
N PHE A 382 -13.80 -8.58 -18.04
CA PHE A 382 -14.05 -7.19 -17.73
C PHE A 382 -14.47 -6.49 -19.02
N LYS A 383 -15.71 -6.04 -19.09
CA LYS A 383 -16.22 -5.29 -20.24
C LYS A 383 -16.00 -3.81 -19.96
N ILE A 384 -15.22 -3.14 -20.82
CA ILE A 384 -15.02 -1.68 -20.76
C ILE A 384 -16.14 -0.99 -21.51
N ASN A 385 -16.42 -1.45 -22.73
CA ASN A 385 -17.53 -0.99 -23.55
C ASN A 385 -18.03 -2.10 -24.48
N GLU A 386 -18.94 -1.79 -25.41
CA GLU A 386 -19.52 -2.77 -26.34
C GLU A 386 -18.48 -3.48 -27.22
N PHE A 387 -17.36 -2.83 -27.53
CA PHE A 387 -16.32 -3.36 -28.40
C PHE A 387 -15.09 -3.86 -27.63
N LEU A 388 -14.78 -3.31 -26.45
CA LEU A 388 -13.56 -3.59 -25.70
C LEU A 388 -13.82 -4.40 -24.43
N SER A 389 -13.13 -5.52 -24.28
CA SER A 389 -13.15 -6.31 -23.05
C SER A 389 -11.80 -6.99 -22.79
N LEU A 390 -11.54 -7.34 -21.53
CA LEU A 390 -10.40 -8.15 -21.13
C LEU A 390 -10.87 -9.50 -20.63
N LYS A 391 -10.05 -10.53 -20.83
CA LYS A 391 -10.24 -11.88 -20.30
C LYS A 391 -8.95 -12.35 -19.64
N LEU A 392 -9.00 -12.75 -18.38
CA LEU A 392 -7.90 -13.52 -17.78
C LEU A 392 -7.96 -14.96 -18.30
N ASP A 393 -6.88 -15.44 -18.89
CA ASP A 393 -6.75 -16.85 -19.25
C ASP A 393 -6.44 -17.68 -18.00
N SER A 394 -7.30 -18.67 -17.72
CA SER A 394 -7.19 -19.49 -16.51
C SER A 394 -6.06 -20.49 -16.55
N ASP A 395 -5.57 -20.81 -17.76
CA ASP A 395 -4.60 -21.87 -17.96
C ASP A 395 -3.18 -21.27 -18.05
N THR A 396 -3.04 -20.08 -18.64
CA THR A 396 -1.75 -19.39 -18.77
C THR A 396 -1.51 -18.28 -17.76
N GLY A 397 -2.57 -17.78 -17.08
CA GLY A 397 -2.48 -16.58 -16.22
C GLY A 397 -2.32 -15.28 -17.00
N GLU A 398 -2.40 -15.31 -18.34
CA GLU A 398 -2.19 -14.12 -19.15
C GLU A 398 -3.46 -13.31 -19.33
N THR A 399 -3.33 -11.98 -19.34
CA THR A 399 -4.45 -11.07 -19.65
C THR A 399 -4.60 -10.90 -21.16
N ILE A 400 -5.75 -11.32 -21.69
CA ILE A 400 -6.10 -11.23 -23.12
C ILE A 400 -7.02 -10.04 -23.33
N ILE A 401 -6.60 -9.08 -24.16
CA ILE A 401 -7.45 -7.99 -24.63
C ILE A 401 -8.28 -8.50 -25.82
N ARG A 402 -9.58 -8.21 -25.82
CA ARG A 402 -10.54 -8.61 -26.84
C ARG A 402 -11.24 -7.38 -27.43
N VAL A 403 -11.28 -7.33 -28.76
CA VAL A 403 -11.99 -6.30 -29.52
C VAL A 403 -13.08 -6.99 -30.35
N ASP A 404 -14.32 -6.50 -30.25
CA ASP A 404 -15.50 -7.08 -30.91
C ASP A 404 -15.66 -8.60 -30.62
N GLY A 405 -15.43 -8.97 -29.36
CA GLY A 405 -15.47 -10.36 -28.93
C GLY A 405 -14.35 -11.26 -29.47
N LYS A 406 -13.40 -10.75 -30.26
CA LYS A 406 -12.25 -11.51 -30.78
C LYS A 406 -10.99 -11.19 -29.98
N ASN A 407 -10.15 -12.19 -29.75
CA ASN A 407 -8.84 -11.97 -29.11
C ASN A 407 -8.00 -11.06 -30.00
N PHE A 408 -7.43 -10.01 -29.40
CA PHE A 408 -6.62 -9.02 -30.10
C PHE A 408 -5.13 -9.19 -29.76
N MET A 409 -4.77 -9.13 -28.48
CA MET A 409 -3.38 -9.31 -28.04
C MET A 409 -3.30 -9.79 -26.58
N ILE A 410 -2.15 -10.37 -26.23
CA ILE A 410 -1.78 -10.72 -24.86
C ILE A 410 -1.04 -9.51 -24.26
N CYS A 411 -1.48 -9.06 -23.10
CA CYS A 411 -0.92 -7.90 -22.42
C CYS A 411 -0.01 -8.35 -21.29
N LYS A 412 1.32 -8.13 -21.44
CA LYS A 412 2.35 -8.51 -20.44
C LYS A 412 3.01 -7.32 -19.74
N SER A 413 2.83 -6.10 -20.24
CA SER A 413 3.71 -4.97 -19.89
C SER A 413 2.94 -3.67 -19.72
N LEU A 414 2.17 -3.55 -18.64
CA LEU A 414 1.42 -2.32 -18.29
C LEU A 414 1.70 -1.85 -16.86
N LEU A 415 2.68 -2.49 -16.21
CA LEU A 415 3.22 -2.13 -14.91
C LEU A 415 4.58 -1.47 -15.14
N LEU A 416 4.62 -0.13 -15.13
CA LEU A 416 5.88 0.61 -15.01
C LEU A 416 6.36 0.49 -13.57
N GLN A 417 7.57 -0.01 -13.37
CA GLN A 417 8.29 0.13 -12.10
C GLN A 417 9.08 1.43 -12.13
N ILE A 418 8.77 2.34 -11.22
CA ILE A 418 9.47 3.61 -11.11
C ILE A 418 10.49 3.50 -9.97
N PRO A 419 11.81 3.64 -10.22
CA PRO A 419 12.82 3.58 -9.17
C PRO A 419 12.53 4.64 -8.10
N THR A 420 12.64 4.27 -6.82
CA THR A 420 12.35 5.16 -5.68
C THR A 420 13.41 6.25 -5.48
N ASP A 421 14.56 6.11 -6.14
CA ASP A 421 15.77 6.78 -5.70
C ASP A 421 16.18 7.97 -6.58
N ASN A 422 15.41 8.33 -7.63
CA ASN A 422 15.82 9.39 -8.56
C ASN A 422 14.68 10.10 -9.32
N ILE A 423 13.69 10.72 -8.67
CA ILE A 423 12.73 11.58 -9.42
C ILE A 423 12.40 12.88 -8.69
N TYR A 424 13.14 13.93 -9.05
CA TYR A 424 12.85 15.31 -8.65
C TYR A 424 11.84 16.03 -9.57
N THR A 425 11.36 15.43 -10.66
CA THR A 425 10.49 16.13 -11.62
C THR A 425 9.36 15.26 -12.18
N PHE A 426 8.49 14.74 -11.29
CA PHE A 426 7.14 14.33 -11.72
C PHE A 426 6.30 15.48 -12.31
N ASN A 427 6.79 16.72 -12.16
CA ASN A 427 6.06 17.92 -12.54
C ASN A 427 6.07 18.23 -14.04
N GLU A 428 6.84 17.51 -14.85
CA GLU A 428 7.04 17.77 -16.29
C GLU A 428 6.54 16.66 -17.21
N ILE A 429 6.12 15.50 -16.68
CA ILE A 429 5.67 14.35 -17.47
C ILE A 429 4.27 14.60 -18.04
N GLN A 430 4.14 14.50 -19.36
CA GLN A 430 2.89 14.69 -20.11
C GLN A 430 2.29 13.40 -20.66
N SER A 431 3.07 12.32 -20.77
CA SER A 431 2.61 11.02 -21.26
C SER A 431 3.34 9.84 -20.61
N ILE A 432 2.72 8.67 -20.67
CA ILE A 432 3.30 7.42 -20.15
C ILE A 432 4.51 6.94 -20.98
N ASP A 433 4.59 7.36 -22.26
CA ASP A 433 5.75 7.10 -23.13
C ASP A 433 7.01 7.82 -22.65
N GLU A 434 6.87 9.03 -22.08
CA GLU A 434 8.00 9.77 -21.49
C GLU A 434 8.57 9.03 -20.27
N LEU A 435 7.71 8.38 -19.49
CA LEU A 435 8.13 7.54 -18.37
C LEU A 435 8.82 6.25 -18.83
N GLU A 436 8.34 5.65 -19.92
CA GLU A 436 8.93 4.46 -20.53
C GLU A 436 10.38 4.70 -20.98
N ASP A 437 10.67 5.88 -21.53
CA ASP A 437 12.00 6.23 -22.04
C ASP A 437 12.98 6.66 -20.92
N ILE A 438 12.48 7.16 -19.78
CA ILE A 438 13.30 7.56 -18.61
C ILE A 438 13.72 6.34 -17.78
N ILE A 439 12.86 5.32 -17.72
CA ILE A 439 13.07 4.13 -16.90
C ILE A 439 13.67 3.05 -17.80
N GLU A 440 14.99 2.84 -17.74
CA GLU A 440 15.59 1.63 -18.30
C GLU A 440 14.88 0.41 -17.69
N PHE A 441 14.20 -0.37 -18.53
CA PHE A 441 13.44 -1.56 -18.14
C PHE A 441 14.37 -2.57 -17.43
N TYR A 442 14.35 -2.57 -16.11
CA TYR A 442 14.85 -3.71 -15.33
C TYR A 442 13.71 -4.73 -15.22
N ASP A 443 13.84 -5.80 -16.02
CA ASP A 443 13.05 -7.02 -15.88
C ASP A 443 13.46 -7.72 -14.58
N GLN A 444 12.93 -7.25 -13.45
CA GLN A 444 13.00 -7.98 -12.19
C GLN A 444 11.69 -8.70 -11.94
N ASP A 445 11.77 -10.03 -11.98
CA ASP A 445 10.70 -10.97 -11.65
C ASP A 445 10.19 -10.72 -10.22
N TYR A 446 9.10 -9.97 -10.09
CA TYR A 446 8.26 -10.01 -8.91
C TYR A 446 7.10 -10.99 -9.15
N GLU A 447 6.89 -11.92 -8.22
CA GLU A 447 5.69 -12.75 -8.19
C GLU A 447 4.46 -11.89 -7.82
N ILE A 448 3.91 -11.17 -8.81
CA ILE A 448 2.57 -10.59 -8.72
C ILE A 448 1.58 -11.64 -9.26
N SER A 449 0.47 -11.86 -8.56
CA SER A 449 -0.52 -12.84 -9.03
C SER A 449 -1.13 -12.40 -10.37
N PRO A 450 -1.40 -13.33 -11.30
CA PRO A 450 -2.11 -13.08 -12.56
C PRO A 450 -3.36 -12.21 -12.43
N GLU A 451 -4.12 -12.36 -11.34
CA GLU A 451 -5.35 -11.62 -11.05
C GLU A 451 -5.08 -10.18 -10.62
N THR A 452 -4.00 -9.96 -9.87
CA THR A 452 -3.57 -8.62 -9.45
C THR A 452 -3.10 -7.83 -10.65
N GLU A 453 -2.35 -8.48 -11.55
CA GLU A 453 -1.95 -7.93 -12.83
C GLU A 453 -3.17 -7.63 -13.72
N PHE A 454 -4.10 -8.59 -13.85
CA PHE A 454 -5.36 -8.44 -14.60
C PHE A 454 -6.19 -7.24 -14.12
N ARG A 455 -6.34 -7.05 -12.80
CA ARG A 455 -7.05 -5.90 -12.23
C ARG A 455 -6.33 -4.58 -12.55
N GLY A 456 -5.00 -4.59 -12.56
CA GLY A 456 -4.19 -3.46 -13.01
C GLY A 456 -4.46 -3.12 -14.48
N HIS A 457 -4.46 -4.11 -15.36
CA HIS A 457 -4.79 -3.94 -16.78
C HIS A 457 -6.20 -3.40 -16.99
N CYS A 458 -7.20 -3.97 -16.30
CA CYS A 458 -8.58 -3.49 -16.38
C CYS A 458 -8.71 -2.02 -15.98
N SER A 459 -8.07 -1.62 -14.89
CA SER A 459 -8.09 -0.23 -14.42
C SER A 459 -7.47 0.73 -15.42
N ASN A 460 -6.34 0.36 -16.04
CA ASN A 460 -5.63 1.23 -16.99
C ASN A 460 -6.42 1.39 -18.30
N LEU A 461 -6.97 0.30 -18.85
CA LEU A 461 -7.78 0.38 -20.07
C LEU A 461 -9.16 1.02 -19.83
N GLN A 462 -9.75 0.86 -18.64
CA GLN A 462 -10.97 1.58 -18.26
C GLN A 462 -10.73 3.09 -18.21
N ALA A 463 -9.63 3.52 -17.57
CA ALA A 463 -9.27 4.92 -17.50
C ALA A 463 -8.94 5.52 -18.87
N TRP A 464 -8.26 4.76 -19.73
CA TRP A 464 -8.02 5.15 -21.12
C TRP A 464 -9.33 5.40 -21.88
N TYR A 465 -10.32 4.53 -21.70
CA TYR A 465 -11.65 4.72 -22.29
C TYR A 465 -12.41 5.92 -21.69
N GLU A 466 -12.37 6.10 -20.37
CA GLU A 466 -13.05 7.21 -19.67
C GLU A 466 -12.46 8.60 -20.01
N ASN A 467 -11.24 8.64 -20.55
CA ASN A 467 -10.58 9.84 -21.05
C ASN A 467 -10.56 9.86 -22.58
N ASP A 468 -11.66 9.45 -23.20
CA ASP A 468 -11.89 9.56 -24.66
C ASP A 468 -10.79 8.94 -25.54
N TYR A 469 -10.16 7.85 -25.07
CA TYR A 469 -9.04 7.17 -25.72
C TYR A 469 -7.74 7.98 -25.85
N ASP A 470 -7.51 8.95 -24.96
CA ASP A 470 -6.28 9.72 -24.88
C ASP A 470 -5.03 8.82 -24.86
N THR A 471 -4.27 8.85 -25.95
CA THR A 471 -3.12 7.98 -26.20
C THR A 471 -1.92 8.29 -25.32
N ARG A 472 -1.99 9.32 -24.45
CA ARG A 472 -0.97 9.59 -23.43
C ARG A 472 -1.08 8.70 -22.19
N ILE A 473 -2.24 8.05 -21.99
CA ILE A 473 -2.55 7.23 -20.79
C ILE A 473 -1.99 5.81 -20.91
N LEU A 474 -1.88 5.29 -22.13
CA LEU A 474 -1.33 3.97 -22.45
C LEU A 474 -0.06 4.12 -23.31
N VAL A 475 0.88 3.19 -23.16
CA VAL A 475 2.11 3.18 -23.96
C VAL A 475 1.78 3.05 -25.44
N LYS A 476 2.56 3.73 -26.29
CA LYS A 476 2.37 3.85 -27.75
C LYS A 476 2.09 2.53 -28.44
N HIS A 477 2.79 1.47 -28.05
CA HIS A 477 2.67 0.13 -28.64
C HIS A 477 1.39 -0.64 -28.22
N ILE A 478 0.60 -0.12 -27.29
CA ILE A 478 -0.72 -0.63 -26.91
C ILE A 478 -1.82 0.33 -27.36
N ALA A 479 -1.65 1.64 -27.13
CA ALA A 479 -2.65 2.66 -27.39
C ALA A 479 -3.07 2.71 -28.87
N PHE A 480 -2.11 2.88 -29.79
CA PHE A 480 -2.42 3.07 -31.21
C PHE A 480 -2.94 1.80 -31.90
N PRO A 481 -2.39 0.60 -31.66
CA PRO A 481 -2.95 -0.63 -32.23
C PRO A 481 -4.38 -0.89 -31.75
N LEU A 482 -4.66 -0.66 -30.47
CA LEU A 482 -5.98 -0.87 -29.89
C LEU A 482 -7.00 0.15 -30.43
N LEU A 483 -6.63 1.43 -30.51
CA LEU A 483 -7.48 2.49 -31.07
C LEU A 483 -7.82 2.24 -32.54
N LYS A 484 -6.83 1.81 -33.33
CA LYS A 484 -7.04 1.37 -34.71
C LYS A 484 -8.02 0.20 -34.78
N LYS A 485 -7.85 -0.82 -33.93
CA LYS A 485 -8.73 -1.99 -33.92
C LYS A 485 -10.17 -1.64 -33.53
N LEU A 486 -10.36 -0.74 -32.58
CA LEU A 486 -11.69 -0.24 -32.18
C LEU A 486 -12.35 0.56 -33.31
N THR A 487 -11.58 1.38 -34.02
CA THR A 487 -12.02 2.11 -35.22
C THR A 487 -12.53 1.15 -36.29
N GLU A 488 -11.79 0.07 -36.56
CA GLU A 488 -12.17 -1.00 -37.51
C GLU A 488 -13.41 -1.77 -37.03
N ALA A 489 -13.54 -2.02 -35.72
CA ALA A 489 -14.65 -2.73 -35.11
C ALA A 489 -15.97 -1.93 -35.12
N GLY A 490 -15.90 -0.62 -35.32
CA GLY A 490 -17.08 0.23 -35.46
C GLY A 490 -17.35 1.19 -34.31
N ASP A 491 -16.46 1.26 -33.32
CA ASP A 491 -16.58 2.18 -32.19
C ASP A 491 -16.61 3.64 -32.70
N SER A 492 -17.70 4.35 -32.41
CA SER A 492 -17.96 5.71 -32.90
C SER A 492 -17.02 6.75 -32.28
N LEU A 493 -16.64 6.57 -31.01
CA LEU A 493 -15.71 7.45 -30.32
C LEU A 493 -14.29 7.23 -30.86
N ALA A 494 -13.88 5.97 -31.01
CA ALA A 494 -12.58 5.63 -31.60
C ALA A 494 -12.44 6.20 -33.01
N LYS A 495 -13.47 6.04 -33.86
CA LYS A 495 -13.49 6.63 -35.22
C LYS A 495 -13.35 8.14 -35.23
N LYS A 496 -13.94 8.82 -34.25
CA LYS A 496 -13.89 10.28 -34.14
C LYS A 496 -12.47 10.73 -33.78
N VAL A 497 -11.85 10.11 -32.78
CA VAL A 497 -10.58 10.58 -32.21
C VAL A 497 -9.34 9.98 -32.88
N PHE A 498 -9.45 8.89 -33.66
CA PHE A 498 -8.28 8.17 -34.17
C PHE A 498 -7.30 9.04 -34.96
N LYS A 499 -7.79 9.88 -35.88
CA LYS A 499 -6.92 10.80 -36.64
C LYS A 499 -6.41 11.94 -35.78
N GLU A 500 -7.24 12.44 -34.87
CA GLU A 500 -6.91 13.53 -33.95
C GLU A 500 -5.77 13.12 -33.01
N GLU A 501 -5.82 11.91 -32.46
CA GLU A 501 -4.77 11.36 -31.60
C GLU A 501 -3.45 11.13 -32.35
N ILE A 502 -3.49 10.62 -33.58
CA ILE A 502 -2.28 10.50 -34.42
C ILE A 502 -1.66 11.88 -34.66
N ALA A 503 -2.47 12.85 -35.08
CA ALA A 503 -2.02 14.20 -35.37
C ALA A 503 -1.48 14.91 -34.11
N SER A 504 -2.20 14.81 -32.99
CA SER A 504 -1.84 15.38 -31.69
C SER A 504 -0.52 14.82 -31.17
N ARG A 505 -0.38 13.48 -31.14
CA ARG A 505 0.85 12.83 -30.67
C ARG A 505 2.03 13.07 -31.60
N TYR A 506 1.81 13.15 -32.90
CA TYR A 506 2.86 13.53 -33.85
C TYR A 506 3.30 15.00 -33.64
N ALA A 507 2.35 15.92 -33.49
CA ALA A 507 2.62 17.33 -33.24
C ALA A 507 3.29 17.61 -31.90
N SER A 508 3.15 16.71 -30.91
CA SER A 508 3.87 16.81 -29.63
C SER A 508 5.40 16.82 -29.79
N GLY A 509 5.92 16.29 -30.91
CA GLY A 509 7.34 16.30 -31.22
C GLY A 509 8.18 15.33 -30.37
N PHE A 510 7.55 14.49 -29.54
CA PHE A 510 8.27 13.56 -28.67
C PHE A 510 8.98 12.47 -29.51
N PRO A 511 10.33 12.38 -29.48
CA PRO A 511 11.10 11.65 -30.50
C PRO A 511 10.69 10.19 -30.69
N THR A 512 10.54 9.41 -29.62
CA THR A 512 10.25 7.97 -29.70
C THR A 512 8.84 7.68 -30.20
N VAL A 513 7.88 8.56 -29.89
CA VAL A 513 6.49 8.46 -30.36
C VAL A 513 6.41 8.87 -31.83
N VAL A 514 7.10 9.94 -32.23
CA VAL A 514 7.18 10.38 -33.63
C VAL A 514 7.79 9.30 -34.51
N GLU A 515 8.89 8.69 -34.04
CA GLU A 515 9.55 7.59 -34.74
C GLU A 515 8.64 6.36 -34.86
N TYR A 516 7.98 5.97 -33.76
CA TYR A 516 7.00 4.87 -33.76
C TYR A 516 5.86 5.10 -34.77
N LEU A 517 5.26 6.29 -34.78
CA LEU A 517 4.16 6.62 -35.68
C LEU A 517 4.57 6.60 -37.17
N LYS A 518 5.81 7.00 -37.47
CA LYS A 518 6.38 6.90 -38.82
C LYS A 518 6.61 5.45 -39.22
N ASN A 519 7.29 4.69 -38.37
CA ASN A 519 7.71 3.32 -38.66
C ASN A 519 6.53 2.36 -38.81
N GLU A 520 5.49 2.50 -37.97
CA GLU A 520 4.27 1.69 -38.04
C GLU A 520 3.24 2.21 -39.07
N GLY A 521 3.57 3.29 -39.79
CA GLY A 521 2.77 3.79 -40.90
C GLY A 521 1.46 4.49 -40.50
N TYR A 522 1.33 4.99 -39.28
CA TYR A 522 0.12 5.68 -38.81
C TYR A 522 -0.12 7.01 -39.52
N LEU A 523 0.92 7.65 -40.05
CA LEU A 523 0.79 8.90 -40.80
C LEU A 523 0.02 8.74 -42.12
N ASN A 524 -0.07 7.51 -42.65
CA ASN A 524 -0.82 7.23 -43.88
C ASN A 524 -2.34 7.37 -43.71
N TYR A 525 -2.84 7.48 -42.47
CA TYR A 525 -4.25 7.74 -42.19
C TYR A 525 -4.61 9.23 -42.25
N LEU A 526 -3.61 10.12 -42.30
CA LEU A 526 -3.78 11.55 -42.44
C LEU A 526 -3.69 11.95 -43.93
N THR A 527 -4.50 12.93 -44.33
CA THR A 527 -4.45 13.52 -45.67
C THR A 527 -3.23 14.44 -45.81
N GLU A 528 -2.81 14.73 -47.05
CA GLU A 528 -1.71 15.67 -47.29
C GLU A 528 -1.94 17.06 -46.66
N ASN A 529 -3.20 17.53 -46.62
CA ASN A 529 -3.53 18.82 -46.01
C ASN A 529 -3.43 18.77 -44.48
N GLU A 530 -3.86 17.67 -43.86
CA GLU A 530 -3.71 17.44 -42.42
C GLU A 530 -2.21 17.35 -42.05
N LEU A 531 -1.40 16.63 -42.82
CA LEU A 531 0.05 16.55 -42.61
C LEU A 531 0.74 17.92 -42.75
N LYS A 532 0.39 18.70 -43.78
CA LYS A 532 0.94 20.06 -43.98
C LYS A 532 0.59 21.01 -42.83
N SER A 533 -0.53 20.79 -42.14
CA SER A 533 -0.96 21.63 -41.01
C SER A 533 -0.19 21.36 -39.71
N LEU A 534 0.57 20.26 -39.64
CA LEU A 534 1.33 19.86 -38.45
C LEU A 534 2.75 20.47 -38.37
N ASN A 535 3.07 21.50 -39.19
CA ASN A 535 4.38 22.18 -39.26
C ASN A 535 5.57 21.22 -39.29
N ILE A 536 5.54 20.28 -40.25
CA ILE A 536 6.63 19.33 -40.50
C ILE A 536 7.69 20.04 -41.37
N GLU A 537 8.81 20.47 -40.78
CA GLU A 537 10.04 20.77 -41.52
C GLU A 537 10.82 19.50 -41.85
#